data_AF-A0A8H9R0Q7-F1
#
_entry.id   AF-A0A8H9R0Q7-F1
#
_cell.length_a   1.000
_cell.length_b   1.000
_cell.length_c   1.000
_cell.angle_alpha   90.00
_cell.angle_beta   90.00
_cell.angle_gamma   90.00
#
_symmetry.space_group_name_H-M   'P 1'
#
loop_
_entity.id
_entity.type
_entity.pdbx_description
1 polymer ?
#
loop_
_entity_poly.entity_id
_entity_poly.type
_entity_poly.pdbx_seq_one_letter_code
_entity_poly.pdbx_strand_id
1 'polypeptide(L)'
;SSVYRHLEMLEKDGLIILGKSEQRCRKRSIHIIDLNKKIKKNISEETIKNLIKFLKKQVNTNNDIFSKKVTNDYIVAVDNIFPDDIIIVEKVNSLEKDSIGLLLFENRTFIKKIFSDYEKVYDTDPIVLGKIIGVYREFL
;
A
#
# COMPACT_ATOMS: atom_id res chain seq x y z
N SER A 1 0.65 -11.99 23.47
CA SER A 1 -0.82 -11.92 23.63
C SER A 1 -1.47 -10.79 22.81
N SER A 2 -0.82 -10.24 21.77
CA SER A 2 -1.37 -9.12 20.98
C SER A 2 -2.34 -9.56 19.88
N VAL A 3 -2.00 -10.60 19.10
CA VAL A 3 -2.79 -11.05 17.93
C VAL A 3 -4.22 -11.45 18.32
N TYR A 4 -4.38 -12.21 19.40
CA TYR A 4 -5.69 -12.70 19.83
C TYR A 4 -6.62 -11.55 20.27
N ARG A 5 -6.07 -10.53 20.94
CA ARG A 5 -6.81 -9.31 21.31
C ARG A 5 -7.27 -8.52 20.08
N HIS A 6 -6.44 -8.46 19.03
CA HIS A 6 -6.84 -7.82 17.77
C HIS A 6 -7.94 -8.60 17.05
N LEU A 7 -7.89 -9.94 17.07
CA LEU A 7 -8.94 -10.78 16.49
C LEU A 7 -10.29 -10.59 17.21
N GLU A 8 -10.30 -10.54 18.54
CA GLU A 8 -11.53 -10.26 19.31
C GLU A 8 -12.08 -8.86 19.01
N MET A 9 -11.22 -7.86 18.81
CA MET A 9 -11.65 -6.52 18.41
C MET A 9 -12.27 -6.52 17.00
N LEU A 10 -11.69 -7.26 16.05
CA LEU A 10 -12.23 -7.37 14.69
C LEU A 10 -13.58 -8.12 14.67
N GLU A 11 -13.76 -9.12 15.53
CA GLU A 11 -15.03 -9.83 15.68
C GLU A 11 -16.11 -8.93 16.30
N LYS A 12 -15.76 -8.17 17.35
CA LYS A 12 -16.67 -7.17 17.94
C LYS A 12 -17.11 -6.10 16.96
N ASP A 13 -16.23 -5.70 16.06
CA ASP A 13 -16.54 -4.73 15.00
C ASP A 13 -17.36 -5.37 13.85
N GLY A 14 -17.65 -6.67 13.91
CA GLY A 14 -18.44 -7.41 12.92
C GLY A 14 -17.74 -7.61 11.57
N LEU A 15 -16.40 -7.53 11.56
CA LEU A 15 -15.59 -7.63 10.35
C LEU A 15 -15.19 -9.08 10.07
N ILE A 16 -15.08 -9.88 11.13
CA ILE A 16 -14.79 -11.31 11.08
C ILE A 16 -15.71 -12.07 12.04
N ILE A 17 -15.89 -13.37 11.81
CA ILE A 17 -16.41 -14.33 12.79
C ILE A 17 -15.28 -15.28 13.15
N LEU A 18 -15.06 -15.48 14.45
CA LEU A 18 -14.14 -16.50 14.95
C LEU A 18 -14.90 -17.82 15.14
N GLY A 19 -14.42 -18.89 14.51
CA GLY A 19 -14.92 -20.24 14.76
C GLY A 19 -14.65 -20.68 16.19
N LYS A 20 -15.53 -21.55 16.72
CA LYS A 20 -15.32 -22.18 18.04
C LYS A 20 -14.00 -22.95 18.03
N SER A 21 -13.22 -22.82 19.10
CA SER A 21 -12.00 -23.61 19.24
C SER A 21 -12.36 -25.09 19.40
N GLU A 22 -11.96 -25.92 18.44
CA GLU A 22 -12.01 -27.37 18.64
C GLU A 22 -11.02 -27.76 19.74
N GLN A 23 -11.50 -28.56 20.69
CA GLN A 23 -10.94 -28.81 22.02
C GLN A 23 -9.51 -29.39 22.09
N ARG A 24 -8.77 -29.50 20.99
CA ARG A 24 -7.38 -30.02 20.98
C ARG A 24 -6.39 -29.31 20.06
N CYS A 25 -6.79 -28.28 19.30
CA CYS A 25 -5.88 -27.56 18.40
C CYS A 25 -6.00 -26.04 18.55
N ARG A 26 -4.86 -25.35 18.68
CA ARG A 26 -4.72 -23.89 18.83
C ARG A 26 -5.11 -23.08 17.58
N LYS A 27 -5.89 -23.63 16.66
CA LYS A 27 -6.31 -22.95 15.42
C LYS A 27 -7.81 -22.71 15.47
N ARG A 28 -8.23 -21.44 15.37
CA ARG A 28 -9.63 -21.04 15.13
C ARG A 28 -9.76 -20.66 13.67
N SER A 29 -10.86 -21.05 13.04
CA SER A 29 -11.20 -20.53 11.71
C SER A 29 -11.56 -19.04 11.84
N ILE A 30 -11.13 -18.25 10.87
CA ILE A 30 -11.47 -16.83 10.77
C ILE A 30 -12.26 -16.66 9.48
N HIS A 31 -13.51 -16.24 9.60
CA HIS A 31 -14.36 -15.94 8.46
C HIS A 31 -14.46 -14.43 8.29
N ILE A 32 -13.99 -13.89 7.17
CA ILE A 32 -14.04 -12.45 6.88
C ILE A 32 -15.43 -12.12 6.35
N ILE A 33 -16.13 -11.17 6.98
CA ILE A 33 -17.51 -10.81 6.66
C ILE A 33 -17.54 -9.53 5.80
N ASP A 34 -16.90 -8.45 6.25
CA ASP A 34 -17.01 -7.15 5.60
C ASP A 34 -15.82 -6.24 5.92
N LEU A 35 -14.82 -6.21 5.02
CA LEU A 35 -13.65 -5.34 5.15
C LEU A 35 -13.98 -3.87 4.84
N ASN A 36 -15.10 -3.57 4.18
CA ASN A 36 -15.44 -2.21 3.79
C ASN A 36 -15.97 -1.37 4.97
N LYS A 37 -16.42 -2.01 6.05
CA LYS A 37 -17.06 -1.36 7.19
C LYS A 37 -16.09 -0.56 8.07
N LYS A 38 -14.81 -0.93 8.16
CA LYS A 38 -13.84 -0.34 9.12
C LYS A 38 -12.98 0.80 8.57
N ILE A 39 -13.00 1.08 7.27
CA ILE A 39 -12.12 2.12 6.70
C ILE A 39 -12.42 3.52 7.28
N LYS A 40 -13.54 3.68 7.99
CA LYS A 40 -13.96 4.97 8.58
C LYS A 40 -13.38 5.35 9.94
N LYS A 41 -12.67 4.50 10.70
CA LYS A 41 -12.44 4.88 12.12
C LYS A 41 -11.11 4.66 12.81
N ASN A 42 -10.22 3.74 12.44
CA ASN A 42 -8.96 3.59 13.19
C ASN A 42 -7.86 2.95 12.33
N ILE A 43 -6.97 3.77 11.76
CA ILE A 43 -5.71 3.30 11.14
C ILE A 43 -4.59 4.21 11.65
N SER A 44 -3.59 3.61 12.28
CA SER A 44 -2.44 4.28 12.89
C SER A 44 -1.24 4.39 11.92
N GLU A 45 -0.66 5.58 11.90
CA GLU A 45 0.72 5.96 11.55
C GLU A 45 1.24 5.84 10.11
N GLU A 46 0.35 5.79 9.12
CA GLU A 46 0.49 6.66 7.95
C GLU A 46 -0.66 7.65 8.01
N THR A 47 -0.40 8.96 7.89
CA THR A 47 -1.46 9.98 7.95
C THR A 47 -2.30 9.89 6.68
N ILE A 48 -3.21 8.91 6.61
CA ILE A 48 -4.16 8.74 5.51
C ILE A 48 -5.09 9.95 5.53
N LYS A 49 -4.80 10.92 4.67
CA LYS A 49 -5.60 12.15 4.56
C LYS A 49 -6.96 11.89 3.92
N ASN A 50 -7.03 11.02 2.91
CA ASN A 50 -8.23 10.75 2.13
C ASN A 50 -8.30 9.29 1.64
N LEU A 51 -9.52 8.77 1.50
CA LEU A 51 -9.79 7.47 0.88
C LEU A 51 -10.31 7.69 -0.53
N ILE A 52 -9.51 7.30 -1.54
CA ILE A 52 -9.90 7.37 -2.94
C ILE A 52 -10.43 6.00 -3.36
N LYS A 53 -11.69 5.93 -3.80
CA LYS A 53 -12.27 4.69 -4.33
C LYS A 53 -11.86 4.52 -5.79
N PHE A 54 -11.03 3.51 -6.07
CA PHE A 54 -10.71 3.10 -7.43
C PHE A 54 -11.61 1.93 -7.87
N LEU A 55 -11.96 1.89 -9.16
CA LEU A 55 -12.63 0.72 -9.74
C LEU A 55 -11.61 -0.42 -9.82
N LYS A 56 -11.94 -1.59 -9.27
CA LYS A 56 -11.07 -2.79 -9.27
C LYS A 56 -10.60 -3.21 -10.67
N LYS A 57 -11.30 -2.81 -11.74
CA LYS A 57 -10.89 -3.03 -13.13
C LYS A 57 -9.60 -2.28 -13.53
N GLN A 58 -9.25 -1.20 -12.83
CA GLN A 58 -8.08 -0.36 -13.14
C GLN A 58 -6.80 -0.84 -12.44
N VAL A 59 -6.91 -1.72 -11.43
CA VAL A 59 -5.76 -2.27 -10.71
C VAL A 59 -5.90 -3.77 -10.57
N ASN A 60 -5.19 -4.51 -11.43
CA ASN A 60 -5.27 -5.96 -11.52
C ASN A 60 -4.12 -6.64 -10.77
N THR A 61 -3.99 -6.34 -9.46
CA THR A 61 -2.92 -6.90 -8.63
C THR A 61 -3.48 -7.41 -7.30
N ASN A 62 -2.84 -8.45 -6.75
CA ASN A 62 -3.18 -9.00 -5.43
C ASN A 62 -2.42 -8.29 -4.30
N ASN A 63 -1.53 -7.36 -4.64
CA ASN A 63 -0.71 -6.62 -3.70
C ASN A 63 -1.48 -5.43 -3.14
N ASP A 64 -1.07 -4.97 -1.96
CA ASP A 64 -1.62 -3.75 -1.37
C ASP A 64 -1.31 -2.54 -2.26
N ILE A 65 -2.30 -1.66 -2.40
CA ILE A 65 -2.19 -0.44 -3.20
C ILE A 65 -2.44 0.75 -2.29
N PHE A 66 -1.63 1.79 -2.44
CA PHE A 66 -1.84 3.06 -1.77
C PHE A 66 -1.73 4.21 -2.77
N SER A 67 -2.19 5.39 -2.34
CA SER A 67 -2.08 6.61 -3.14
C SER A 67 -1.28 7.65 -2.39
N LYS A 68 -0.50 8.45 -3.10
CA LYS A 68 0.32 9.51 -2.52
C LYS A 68 0.28 10.75 -3.40
N LYS A 69 0.14 11.91 -2.78
CA LYS A 69 0.26 13.18 -3.49
C LYS A 69 1.74 13.46 -3.74
N VAL A 70 2.10 13.75 -4.99
CA VAL A 70 3.44 14.18 -5.38
C VAL A 70 3.63 15.59 -4.86
N THR A 71 4.70 15.78 -4.08
CA THR A 71 5.04 17.06 -3.47
C THR A 71 6.33 17.61 -4.09
N ASN A 72 6.55 18.93 -3.97
CA ASN A 72 7.67 19.62 -4.63
C ASN A 72 9.07 19.15 -4.16
N ASP A 73 9.15 18.45 -3.03
CA ASP A 73 10.38 17.83 -2.51
C ASP A 73 10.74 16.51 -3.20
N TYR A 74 9.87 15.97 -4.04
CA TYR A 74 10.13 14.71 -4.72
C TYR A 74 11.06 14.94 -5.91
N ILE A 75 12.07 14.09 -6.04
CA ILE A 75 12.95 14.11 -7.20
C ILE A 75 12.30 13.23 -8.27
N VAL A 76 11.61 13.88 -9.22
CA VAL A 76 10.89 13.21 -10.30
C VAL A 76 11.77 13.20 -11.56
N ALA A 77 12.17 12.01 -11.99
CA ALA A 77 13.02 11.75 -13.15
C ALA A 77 12.27 11.01 -14.26
N VAL A 78 10.95 11.19 -14.34
CA VAL A 78 10.08 10.63 -15.37
C VAL A 78 9.20 11.72 -15.94
N ASP A 79 8.90 11.61 -17.23
CA ASP A 79 8.00 12.53 -17.89
C ASP A 79 6.55 12.31 -17.43
N ASN A 80 5.72 13.35 -17.51
CA ASN A 80 4.28 13.32 -17.26
C ASN A 80 3.83 13.07 -15.81
N ILE A 81 4.72 13.11 -14.83
CA ILE A 81 4.37 13.21 -13.40
C ILE A 81 4.81 14.59 -12.91
N PHE A 82 3.86 15.35 -12.38
CA PHE A 82 4.09 16.71 -11.91
C PHE A 82 3.74 16.84 -10.42
N PRO A 83 4.23 17.90 -9.76
CA PRO A 83 3.75 18.25 -8.44
C PRO A 83 2.22 18.35 -8.41
N ASP A 84 1.65 18.02 -7.26
CA ASP A 84 0.22 17.93 -6.99
C ASP A 84 -0.54 16.75 -7.60
N ASP A 85 0.08 15.97 -8.49
CA ASP A 85 -0.49 14.71 -8.96
C ASP A 85 -0.70 13.71 -7.82
N ILE A 86 -1.68 12.82 -7.98
CA ILE A 86 -1.87 11.68 -7.10
C ILE A 86 -1.35 10.43 -7.81
N ILE A 87 -0.24 9.88 -7.32
CA ILE A 87 0.29 8.61 -7.80
C ILE A 87 -0.40 7.43 -7.10
N ILE A 88 -0.68 6.40 -7.88
CA ILE A 88 -1.18 5.10 -7.39
C ILE A 88 0.01 4.15 -7.38
N VAL A 89 0.30 3.61 -6.20
CA VAL A 89 1.50 2.81 -5.95
C VAL A 89 1.08 1.42 -5.50
N GLU A 90 1.56 0.42 -6.23
CA GLU A 90 1.51 -0.97 -5.83
C GLU A 90 2.69 -1.26 -4.89
N LYS A 91 2.40 -1.78 -3.69
CA LYS A 91 3.43 -2.10 -2.70
C LYS A 91 4.16 -3.38 -3.09
N VAL A 92 5.40 -3.23 -3.55
CA VAL A 92 6.31 -4.30 -3.96
C VAL A 92 7.70 -4.03 -3.41
N ASN A 93 8.50 -5.08 -3.21
CA ASN A 93 9.87 -4.96 -2.70
C ASN A 93 10.92 -4.95 -3.82
N SER A 94 10.53 -5.28 -5.03
CA SER A 94 11.37 -5.29 -6.23
C SER A 94 10.64 -4.63 -7.39
N LEU A 95 11.40 -4.15 -8.36
CA LEU A 95 10.92 -3.44 -9.54
C LEU A 95 11.48 -4.11 -10.78
N GLU A 96 10.59 -4.49 -11.69
CA GLU A 96 10.97 -5.02 -12.99
C GLU A 96 11.57 -3.92 -13.88
N LYS A 97 12.39 -4.32 -14.83
CA LYS A 97 12.84 -3.47 -15.92
C LYS A 97 11.67 -2.70 -16.56
N ASP A 98 11.92 -1.44 -16.90
CA ASP A 98 11.00 -0.48 -17.50
C ASP A 98 9.84 0.00 -16.60
N SER A 99 9.74 -0.49 -15.37
CA SER A 99 8.77 0.02 -14.39
C SER A 99 9.13 1.42 -13.89
N ILE A 100 8.12 2.16 -13.41
CA ILE A 100 8.35 3.41 -12.67
C ILE A 100 8.31 3.09 -11.19
N GLY A 101 9.42 3.32 -10.49
CA GLY A 101 9.57 3.07 -9.07
C GLY A 101 9.36 4.32 -8.23
N LEU A 102 8.75 4.13 -7.07
CA LEU A 102 8.83 5.05 -5.94
C LEU A 102 9.92 4.53 -5.00
N LEU A 103 10.99 5.31 -4.82
CA LEU A 103 12.17 4.93 -4.05
C LEU A 103 12.41 5.92 -2.90
N LEU A 104 12.98 5.44 -1.80
CA LEU A 104 13.46 6.25 -0.69
C LEU A 104 14.98 6.09 -0.55
N PHE A 105 15.70 7.18 -0.62
CA PHE A 105 17.15 7.20 -0.45
C PHE A 105 17.57 8.48 0.29
N GLU A 106 18.36 8.35 1.36
CA GLU A 106 18.81 9.48 2.20
C GLU A 106 17.66 10.42 2.63
N ASN A 107 16.53 9.86 3.06
CA ASN A 107 15.29 10.57 3.41
C ASN A 107 14.67 11.41 2.27
N ARG A 108 15.09 11.23 1.03
CA ARG A 108 14.49 11.84 -0.16
C ARG A 108 13.69 10.81 -0.94
N THR A 109 12.53 11.23 -1.42
CA THR A 109 11.65 10.39 -2.23
C THR A 109 11.95 10.63 -3.71
N PHE A 110 12.19 9.55 -4.45
CA PHE A 110 12.49 9.57 -5.87
C PHE A 110 11.38 8.87 -6.65
N ILE A 111 11.02 9.44 -7.79
CA ILE A 111 10.19 8.79 -8.80
C ILE A 111 11.04 8.62 -10.04
N LYS A 112 11.35 7.37 -10.40
CA LYS A 112 12.31 7.09 -11.48
C LYS A 112 11.90 5.87 -12.29
N LYS A 113 12.15 5.93 -13.61
CA LYS A 113 12.06 4.76 -14.48
C LYS A 113 13.27 3.84 -14.24
N ILE A 114 12.98 2.57 -14.02
CA ILE A 114 13.97 1.52 -13.78
C ILE A 114 14.39 0.92 -15.12
N PHE A 115 15.69 0.81 -15.38
CA PHE A 115 16.22 0.34 -16.67
C PHE A 115 16.66 -1.13 -16.69
N SER A 116 16.70 -1.76 -15.52
CA SER A 116 17.02 -3.17 -15.29
C SER A 116 16.29 -3.62 -14.04
N ASP A 117 16.00 -4.92 -13.90
CA ASP A 117 15.38 -5.43 -12.67
C ASP A 117 16.16 -4.94 -11.44
N TYR A 118 15.42 -4.47 -10.44
CA TYR A 118 15.96 -3.82 -9.26
C TYR A 118 15.32 -4.41 -8.01
N GLU A 119 16.17 -4.91 -7.13
CA GLU A 119 15.83 -5.30 -5.78
C GLU A 119 16.89 -4.70 -4.86
N LYS A 120 16.48 -4.24 -3.67
CA LYS A 120 17.43 -3.72 -2.69
C LYS A 120 18.34 -4.86 -2.22
N VAL A 121 19.66 -4.75 -2.40
CA VAL A 121 20.63 -5.77 -1.97
C VAL A 121 21.43 -5.30 -0.77
N TYR A 122 21.86 -4.04 -0.78
CA TYR A 122 22.70 -3.44 0.27
C TYR A 122 21.96 -2.34 1.04
N ASP A 123 22.38 -2.06 2.27
CA ASP A 123 21.77 -1.00 3.08
C ASP A 123 21.99 0.41 2.52
N THR A 124 23.03 0.56 1.68
CA THR A 124 23.30 1.78 0.93
C THR A 124 22.43 1.93 -0.32
N ASP A 125 21.63 0.92 -0.67
CA ASP A 125 20.78 0.98 -1.85
C ASP A 125 19.46 1.70 -1.54
N PRO A 126 18.89 2.43 -2.52
CA PRO A 126 17.54 2.97 -2.40
C PRO A 126 16.51 1.91 -2.00
N ILE A 127 15.66 2.24 -1.02
CA ILE A 127 14.57 1.38 -0.58
C ILE A 127 13.43 1.49 -1.59
N VAL A 128 12.93 0.35 -2.07
CA VAL A 128 11.72 0.30 -2.90
C VAL A 128 10.50 0.52 -2.01
N LEU A 129 9.75 1.59 -2.26
CA LEU A 129 8.45 1.83 -1.63
C LEU A 129 7.31 1.20 -2.44
N GLY A 130 7.48 1.10 -3.76
CA GLY A 130 6.56 0.39 -4.63
C GLY A 130 6.67 0.78 -6.11
N LYS A 131 5.83 0.15 -6.93
CA LYS A 131 5.70 0.38 -8.37
C LYS A 131 4.56 1.35 -8.62
N ILE A 132 4.82 2.43 -9.35
CA ILE A 132 3.78 3.36 -9.78
C ILE A 132 3.03 2.72 -10.95
N ILE A 133 1.73 2.53 -10.76
CA ILE A 133 0.84 1.86 -11.72
C ILE A 133 -0.20 2.81 -12.32
N GLY A 134 -0.31 4.03 -11.80
CA GLY A 134 -1.24 5.03 -12.30
C GLY A 134 -0.94 6.41 -11.74
N VAL A 135 -1.45 7.42 -12.44
CA VAL A 135 -1.35 8.83 -12.08
C VAL A 135 -2.72 9.44 -12.28
N TYR A 136 -3.23 10.13 -11.27
CA TYR A 136 -4.45 10.91 -11.34
C TYR A 136 -4.09 12.39 -11.25
N ARG A 137 -4.53 13.15 -12.24
CA ARG A 137 -4.37 14.61 -12.31
C ARG A 137 -5.75 15.25 -12.41
N GLU A 138 -6.00 16.20 -11.53
CA GLU A 138 -7.17 17.06 -11.63
C GLU A 138 -6.84 18.19 -12.62
N PHE A 139 -7.62 18.29 -13.69
CA PHE A 139 -7.56 19.41 -14.62
C PHE A 139 -8.66 20.40 -14.23
N LEU A 140 -8.26 21.64 -13.92
CA LEU A 140 -9.17 22.76 -13.70
C LEU A 140 -9.67 23.33 -15.03
#